data_AF-X0X513-F1
#
_entry.id   AF-X0X513-F1
#
_cell.length_a   1.000
_cell.length_b   1.000
_cell.length_c   1.000
_cell.angle_alpha   90.00
_cell.angle_beta   90.00
_cell.angle_gamma   90.00
#
_symmetry.space_group_name_H-M   'P 1'
#
loop_
_entity.id
_entity.type
_entity.pdbx_description
1 polymer ?
#
loop_
_entity_poly.entity_id
_entity_poly.type
_entity_poly.pdbx_seq_one_letter_code
_entity_poly.pdbx_strand_id
1 'polypeptide(L)'
;MNTSKTIKNFHKRLEDLEYKGQVINAKRLPDLRNNMETVRDQNHIPLYEDYKRYFEFEVKTDFPEVHSLFTIAKPVPQHRAIFNWRGKEFPLIIPPTYLYNKEITNEIKNILAE
;
A
#
# COMPACT_ATOMS: atom_id res chain seq x y z
N MET A 1 23.57 -9.57 9.22
CA MET A 1 22.63 -10.23 8.27
C MET A 1 23.05 -9.93 6.85
N ASN A 2 23.01 -10.91 5.95
CA ASN A 2 23.31 -10.68 4.54
C ASN A 2 22.04 -10.08 3.88
N THR A 3 22.05 -8.79 3.55
CA THR A 3 20.94 -8.06 2.94
C THR A 3 20.37 -8.77 1.70
N SER A 4 21.24 -9.41 0.91
CA SER A 4 20.81 -10.19 -0.26
C SER A 4 19.94 -11.40 0.12
N LYS A 5 20.25 -12.06 1.23
CA LYS A 5 19.47 -13.20 1.74
C LYS A 5 18.11 -12.74 2.26
N THR A 6 18.05 -11.63 3.00
CA THR A 6 16.79 -11.07 3.52
C THR A 6 15.84 -10.67 2.38
N ILE A 7 16.34 -9.96 1.36
CA ILE A 7 15.52 -9.55 0.22
C ILE A 7 15.02 -10.76 -0.58
N LYS A 8 15.86 -11.77 -0.80
CA LYS A 8 15.45 -13.02 -1.47
C LYS A 8 14.36 -13.76 -0.69
N ASN A 9 14.51 -13.86 0.63
CA ASN A 9 13.51 -14.50 1.49
C ASN A 9 12.19 -13.74 1.47
N PHE A 10 12.23 -12.41 1.52
CA PHE A 10 11.06 -11.55 1.40
C PHE A 10 10.30 -11.83 0.09
N HIS A 11 10.98 -11.77 -1.05
CA HIS A 11 10.34 -12.01 -2.35
C HIS A 11 9.77 -13.43 -2.46
N LYS A 12 10.50 -14.44 -2.00
CA LYS A 12 10.02 -15.82 -2.01
C LYS A 12 8.73 -15.98 -1.20
N ARG A 13 8.67 -15.41 0.01
CA ARG A 13 7.46 -15.46 0.85
C ARG A 13 6.27 -14.79 0.18
N LEU A 14 6.49 -13.65 -0.48
CA LEU A 14 5.42 -12.99 -1.23
C LEU A 14 4.95 -13.84 -2.41
N GLU A 15 5.86 -14.47 -3.14
CA GLU A 15 5.53 -15.35 -4.26
C GLU A 15 4.72 -16.57 -3.81
N ASP A 16 5.11 -17.21 -2.70
CA ASP A 16 4.38 -18.33 -2.09
C ASP A 16 2.94 -17.94 -1.68
N LEU A 17 2.68 -16.64 -1.45
CA LEU A 17 1.38 -16.06 -1.11
C LEU A 17 0.68 -15.38 -2.30
N GLU A 18 1.26 -15.46 -3.51
CA GLU A 18 0.77 -14.76 -4.72
C GLU A 18 0.69 -13.22 -4.57
N TYR A 19 1.53 -12.65 -3.71
CA TYR A 19 1.64 -11.21 -3.50
C TYR A 19 2.72 -10.61 -4.38
N LYS A 20 2.58 -9.31 -4.67
CA LYS A 20 3.63 -8.52 -5.33
C LYS A 20 4.30 -7.64 -4.29
N GLY A 21 5.60 -7.42 -4.42
CA GLY A 21 6.28 -6.47 -3.56
C GLY A 21 7.64 -6.05 -4.09
N GLN A 22 8.13 -4.93 -3.57
CA GLN A 22 9.41 -4.35 -3.94
C GLN A 22 10.12 -3.79 -2.70
N VAL A 23 11.44 -3.79 -2.75
CA VAL A 23 12.27 -3.08 -1.78
C VAL A 23 12.85 -1.87 -2.49
N ILE A 24 12.49 -0.67 -2.03
CA ILE A 24 12.96 0.59 -2.61
C ILE A 24 13.87 1.32 -1.63
N ASN A 25 14.86 2.05 -2.14
CA ASN A 25 15.69 2.88 -1.29
C ASN A 25 14.86 4.05 -0.73
N ALA A 26 14.91 4.27 0.59
CA ALA A 26 14.16 5.34 1.24
C ALA A 26 14.51 6.74 0.71
N LYS A 27 15.72 6.92 0.16
CA LYS A 27 16.15 8.16 -0.52
C LYS A 27 15.32 8.50 -1.76
N ARG A 28 14.52 7.58 -2.29
CA ARG A 28 13.63 7.80 -3.45
C ARG A 28 12.29 8.44 -3.08
N LEU A 29 11.97 8.61 -1.79
CA LEU A 29 10.70 9.23 -1.39
C LEU A 29 10.50 10.67 -1.88
N PRO A 30 11.53 11.55 -1.89
CA PRO A 30 11.41 12.85 -2.55
C PRO A 30 11.08 12.74 -4.04
N ASP A 31 11.65 11.76 -4.75
CA ASP A 31 11.33 11.54 -6.16
C ASP A 31 9.87 11.09 -6.35
N LEU A 32 9.34 10.27 -5.42
CA LEU A 32 7.94 9.87 -5.41
C LEU A 32 7.00 11.07 -5.23
N ARG A 33 7.34 12.00 -4.33
CA ARG A 33 6.61 13.26 -4.16
C ARG A 33 6.56 14.04 -5.48
N ASN A 34 7.73 14.28 -6.08
CA ASN A 34 7.85 15.06 -7.32
C ASN A 34 7.05 14.43 -8.47
N ASN A 35 7.08 13.11 -8.59
CA ASN A 35 6.31 12.38 -9.60
C ASN A 35 4.80 12.55 -9.36
N MET A 36 4.33 12.43 -8.11
CA MET A 36 2.92 12.62 -7.80
C MET A 36 2.43 14.04 -8.09
N GLU A 37 3.25 15.05 -7.78
CA GLU A 37 2.96 16.46 -8.10
C GLU A 37 2.91 16.69 -9.61
N THR A 38 3.84 16.11 -10.37
CA THR A 38 3.84 16.19 -11.84
C THR A 38 2.57 15.57 -12.43
N VAL A 39 2.15 14.41 -11.93
CA VAL A 39 0.93 13.73 -12.40
C VAL A 39 -0.34 14.49 -11.99
N ARG A 40 -0.35 15.15 -10.82
CA ARG A 40 -1.40 16.09 -10.41
C ARG A 40 -1.50 17.25 -11.41
N ASP A 41 -0.37 17.87 -11.76
CA ASP A 41 -0.34 19.03 -12.65
C ASP A 41 -0.82 18.70 -14.07
N GLN A 42 -0.76 17.41 -14.43
CA GLN A 42 -1.34 16.86 -15.66
C GLN A 42 -2.83 16.49 -15.54
N ASN A 43 -3.51 16.87 -14.45
CA ASN A 43 -4.93 16.57 -14.15
C ASN A 43 -5.28 15.07 -14.07
N HIS A 44 -4.31 14.19 -13.80
CA HIS A 44 -4.55 12.76 -13.77
C HIS A 44 -4.92 12.19 -12.38
N ILE A 45 -4.87 13.00 -11.32
CA ILE A 45 -5.20 12.55 -9.95
C ILE A 45 -6.23 13.49 -9.33
N PRO A 46 -7.54 13.24 -9.54
CA PRO A 46 -8.62 14.08 -9.01
C PRO A 46 -8.71 14.08 -7.48
N LEU A 47 -8.02 13.15 -6.81
CA LEU A 47 -8.05 12.97 -5.36
C LEU A 47 -6.79 13.47 -4.64
N TYR A 48 -5.81 14.05 -5.35
CA TYR A 48 -4.52 14.38 -4.72
C TYR A 48 -4.68 15.33 -3.53
N GLU A 49 -5.48 16.39 -3.70
CA GLU A 49 -5.70 17.38 -2.64
C GLU A 49 -6.43 16.82 -1.42
N ASP A 50 -7.34 15.88 -1.61
CA ASP A 50 -8.10 15.25 -0.52
C ASP A 50 -7.22 14.34 0.35
N TYR A 51 -6.20 13.73 -0.26
CA TYR A 51 -5.35 12.73 0.40
C TYR A 51 -3.94 13.22 0.74
N LYS A 52 -3.49 14.39 0.26
CA LYS A 52 -2.12 14.90 0.47
C LYS A 52 -1.70 14.91 1.95
N ARG A 53 -2.65 15.14 2.87
CA ARG A 53 -2.40 15.15 4.32
C ARG A 53 -1.99 13.79 4.89
N TYR A 54 -2.25 12.71 4.17
CA TYR A 54 -1.90 11.34 4.57
C TYR A 54 -0.55 10.89 4.01
N PHE A 55 0.11 11.70 3.16
CA PHE A 55 1.39 11.34 2.57
C PHE A 55 2.53 11.96 3.36
N GLU A 56 3.40 11.10 3.90
CA GLU A 56 4.67 11.49 4.47
C GLU A 56 5.80 11.08 3.52
N PHE A 57 6.63 12.05 3.14
CA PHE A 57 7.77 11.82 2.23
C PHE A 57 9.11 12.09 2.92
N GLU A 58 9.09 12.58 4.16
CA GLU A 58 10.27 12.81 4.98
C GLU A 58 10.40 11.71 6.04
N VAL A 59 11.16 10.66 5.72
CA VAL A 59 11.48 9.57 6.67
C VAL A 59 12.28 10.07 7.88
N LYS A 60 12.97 11.21 7.72
CA LYS A 60 14.08 11.62 8.58
C LYS A 60 13.67 12.14 9.95
N THR A 61 12.43 12.57 10.14
CA THR A 61 12.01 13.18 11.40
C THR A 61 11.78 12.13 12.49
N ASP A 62 11.25 10.96 12.10
CA ASP A 62 10.87 9.91 13.05
C ASP A 62 11.74 8.64 12.94
N PHE A 63 12.41 8.41 11.80
CA PHE A 63 13.16 7.17 11.53
C PHE A 63 14.50 7.39 10.78
N PRO A 64 15.47 8.08 11.39
CA PRO A 64 16.72 8.49 10.71
C PRO A 64 17.59 7.33 10.20
N GLU A 65 17.46 6.14 10.79
CA GLU A 65 18.20 4.92 10.42
C GLU A 65 17.58 4.13 9.26
N VAL A 66 16.39 4.51 8.78
CA VAL A 66 15.71 3.75 7.72
C VAL A 66 16.35 4.04 6.36
N HIS A 67 16.83 2.97 5.72
CA HIS A 67 17.48 3.04 4.41
C HIS A 67 16.65 2.43 3.27
N SER A 68 15.60 1.69 3.60
CA SER A 68 14.78 0.98 2.63
C SER A 68 13.33 0.91 3.06
N LEU A 69 12.43 0.88 2.09
CA LEU A 69 11.00 0.72 2.26
C LEU A 69 10.58 -0.54 1.53
N PHE A 70 9.73 -1.33 2.18
CA PHE A 70 9.11 -2.50 1.59
C PHE A 70 7.70 -2.12 1.15
N THR A 71 7.42 -2.22 -0.15
CA THR A 71 6.07 -2.07 -0.68
C THR A 71 5.49 -3.45 -0.96
N ILE A 72 4.25 -3.67 -0.56
CA ILE A 72 3.56 -4.96 -0.71
C ILE A 72 2.17 -4.68 -1.26
N ALA A 73 1.79 -5.41 -2.31
CA ALA A 73 0.50 -5.38 -2.94
C ALA A 73 -0.10 -6.79 -2.88
N LYS A 74 -1.14 -6.93 -2.04
CA LYS A 74 -1.96 -8.12 -1.92
C LYS A 74 -3.20 -7.99 -2.82
N PRO A 75 -3.49 -8.95 -3.70
CA PRO A 75 -4.78 -9.00 -4.38
C PRO A 75 -5.88 -9.29 -3.36
N VAL A 76 -6.95 -8.50 -3.39
CA VAL A 76 -8.11 -8.68 -2.50
C VAL A 76 -9.37 -8.72 -3.35
N PRO A 77 -10.29 -9.68 -3.13
CA PRO A 77 -11.55 -9.71 -3.85
C PRO A 77 -12.36 -8.43 -3.64
N GLN A 78 -13.09 -8.02 -4.68
CA GLN A 78 -14.03 -6.92 -4.58
C GLN A 78 -15.34 -7.41 -3.96
N HIS A 79 -15.79 -6.74 -2.89
CA HIS A 79 -17.05 -7.07 -2.25
C HIS A 79 -18.17 -6.15 -2.71
N ARG A 80 -19.35 -6.75 -2.91
CA ARG A 80 -20.58 -6.04 -3.29
C ARG A 80 -21.66 -6.34 -2.27
N ALA A 81 -22.28 -5.30 -1.74
CA ALA A 81 -23.51 -5.40 -0.97
C ALA A 81 -24.68 -4.89 -1.81
N ILE A 82 -25.84 -5.51 -1.66
CA ILE A 82 -27.08 -5.08 -2.31
C ILE A 82 -28.02 -4.58 -1.22
N PHE A 83 -28.34 -3.29 -1.27
CA PHE A 83 -29.28 -2.66 -0.34
C PHE A 83 -30.65 -2.60 -0.98
N ASN A 84 -31.67 -3.10 -0.28
CA ASN A 84 -33.05 -2.99 -0.69
C ASN A 84 -33.69 -1.79 -0.03
N TRP A 85 -34.10 -0.79 -0.82
CA TRP A 85 -34.76 0.40 -0.32
C TRP A 85 -35.98 0.75 -1.17
N ARG A 86 -37.17 0.78 -0.54
CA ARG A 86 -38.46 1.06 -1.19
C ARG A 86 -38.70 0.17 -2.44
N GLY A 87 -38.35 -1.11 -2.34
CA GLY A 87 -38.51 -2.07 -3.43
C GLY A 87 -37.50 -1.93 -4.58
N LYS A 88 -36.46 -1.11 -4.42
CA LYS A 88 -35.35 -0.98 -5.38
C LYS A 88 -34.05 -1.51 -4.79
N GLU A 89 -33.28 -2.19 -5.63
CA GLU A 89 -31.94 -2.67 -5.31
C GLU A 89 -30.88 -1.60 -5.61
N PHE A 90 -30.02 -1.35 -4.63
CA PHE A 90 -28.89 -0.43 -4.73
C PHE A 90 -27.60 -1.19 -4.47
N PRO A 91 -26.85 -1.54 -5.52
CA PRO A 91 -25.57 -2.19 -5.37
C PRO A 91 -24.49 -1.21 -4.95
N LEU A 92 -23.74 -1.56 -3.90
CA LEU A 92 -22.60 -0.80 -3.43
C LEU A 92 -21.35 -1.68 -3.41
N ILE A 93 -20.25 -1.13 -3.93
CA ILE A 93 -18.93 -1.75 -3.81
C ILE A 93 -18.38 -1.38 -2.44
N ILE A 94 -18.01 -2.37 -1.64
CA ILE A 94 -17.37 -2.16 -0.35
C ILE A 94 -15.86 -2.12 -0.60
N PRO A 95 -15.18 -0.99 -0.31
CA PRO A 95 -13.75 -0.92 -0.46
C PRO A 95 -13.06 -1.99 0.43
N PRO A 96 -12.04 -2.70 -0.09
CA PRO A 96 -11.37 -3.77 0.64
C PRO A 96 -10.84 -3.35 2.02
N THR A 97 -10.49 -2.07 2.18
CA THR A 97 -10.00 -1.48 3.42
C THR A 97 -10.99 -1.57 4.59
N TYR A 98 -12.29 -1.69 4.35
CA TYR A 98 -13.29 -1.83 5.42
C TYR A 98 -13.39 -3.26 5.96
N LEU A 99 -13.07 -4.26 5.13
CA LEU A 99 -13.26 -5.66 5.48
C LEU A 99 -11.96 -6.31 5.96
N TYR A 100 -10.84 -6.00 5.32
CA TYR A 100 -9.62 -6.81 5.45
C TYR A 100 -8.44 -6.10 6.09
N ASN A 101 -8.52 -4.80 6.37
CA ASN A 101 -7.34 -4.01 6.75
C ASN A 101 -6.60 -4.58 7.98
N LYS A 102 -7.32 -4.96 9.04
CA LYS A 102 -6.71 -5.50 10.26
C LYS A 102 -6.05 -6.86 10.03
N GLU A 103 -6.73 -7.75 9.31
CA GLU A 103 -6.23 -9.07 8.97
C GLU A 103 -4.98 -8.99 8.10
N ILE A 104 -5.04 -8.22 7.01
CA ILE A 104 -3.92 -7.99 6.11
C ILE A 104 -2.75 -7.37 6.87
N THR A 105 -2.98 -6.38 7.72
CA THR A 105 -1.91 -5.76 8.51
C THR A 105 -1.20 -6.78 9.39
N ASN A 106 -1.93 -7.68 10.06
CA ASN A 106 -1.34 -8.72 10.90
C ASN A 106 -0.56 -9.75 10.09
N GLU A 107 -1.11 -10.16 8.95
CA GLU A 107 -0.45 -11.08 8.03
C GLU A 107 0.88 -10.52 7.53
N ILE A 108 0.89 -9.26 7.06
CA ILE A 108 2.11 -8.59 6.61
C ILE A 108 3.14 -8.48 7.73
N LYS A 109 2.73 -8.16 8.95
CA LYS A 109 3.64 -8.15 10.11
C LYS A 109 4.30 -9.50 10.32
N ASN A 110 3.56 -10.60 10.20
CA ASN A 110 4.11 -11.95 10.34
C ASN A 110 5.12 -12.28 9.23
N ILE A 111 4.89 -11.83 8.00
CA ILE A 111 5.85 -11.99 6.89
C ILE A 111 7.20 -11.32 7.20
N LEU A 112 7.17 -10.21 7.93
CA LEU A 112 8.33 -9.35 8.24
C LEU A 112 9.00 -9.63 9.60
N ALA A 113 8.40 -10.46 10.47
CA ALA A 113 8.84 -10.62 11.87
C ALA A 113 10.03 -11.60 12.08
N GLU A 114 10.78 -11.96 11.03
CA GLU A 114 11.91 -12.90 11.07
C GLU A 114 13.10 -12.45 10.19
#